data_AF-A0AAU9U5Q9-F1
#
_entry.id   AF-A0AAU9U5Q9-F1
#
_cell.length_a   1.000
_cell.length_b   1.000
_cell.length_c   1.000
_cell.angle_alpha   90.00
_cell.angle_beta   90.00
_cell.angle_gamma   90.00
#
_symmetry.space_group_name_H-M   'P 1'
#
loop_
_entity.id
_entity.type
_entity.pdbx_description
1 polymer ?
#
loop_
_entity_poly.entity_id
_entity_poly.type
_entity_poly.pdbx_seq_one_letter_code
_entity_poly.pdbx_strand_id
1 'polypeptide(L)'
;MGAKDSKPSFISYDDAAKRVSDNELRRIREAFKRCAGANGSTLSLEAFVHEVLCDGVPFEVAEWLYQACGGTKRGITFKDLLCGVVVLTKGNIEEKIKFLWTLYVNNQSENGTYIYKKDFAKAIHLENTSLPVTEAHRTVEILTGLFGSGERVTFDQFRSWLLIHKDATVLSKWLLYDRSHVVHDLETPTFYQSLAGVTHLEERVSWQYIIFHLLEPIFI
;
A
#
# COMPACT_ATOMS: atom_id res chain seq x y z
N MET A 1 -18.21 27.97 9.43
CA MET A 1 -16.80 27.55 9.32
C MET A 1 -16.81 26.07 9.04
N GLY A 2 -16.36 25.67 7.85
CA GLY A 2 -16.58 24.34 7.29
C GLY A 2 -15.92 23.24 8.11
N ALA A 3 -16.70 22.23 8.47
CA ALA A 3 -16.18 20.94 8.90
C ALA A 3 -15.26 20.45 7.79
N LYS A 4 -13.97 20.31 8.09
CA LYS A 4 -13.06 19.56 7.22
C LYS A 4 -13.64 18.16 7.17
N ASP A 5 -14.07 17.73 5.99
CA ASP A 5 -14.35 16.34 5.70
C ASP A 5 -13.07 15.55 6.03
N SER A 6 -13.02 15.02 7.25
CA SER A 6 -11.94 14.18 7.73
C SER A 6 -12.01 12.90 6.91
N LYS A 7 -11.34 12.89 5.75
CA LYS A 7 -11.10 11.66 5.00
C LYS A 7 -10.62 10.62 6.02
N PRO A 8 -11.23 9.42 6.07
CA PRO A 8 -10.76 8.38 6.98
C PRO A 8 -9.28 8.13 6.71
N SER A 9 -8.42 8.58 7.64
CA SER A 9 -6.99 8.35 7.56
C SER A 9 -6.71 7.03 8.25
N PHE A 10 -6.08 6.09 7.55
CA PHE A 10 -5.73 4.79 8.10
C PHE A 10 -4.69 4.90 9.22
N ILE A 11 -3.92 5.98 9.28
CA ILE A 11 -2.98 6.32 10.36
C ILE A 11 -2.78 7.85 10.43
N SER A 12 -2.40 8.40 11.58
CA SER A 12 -1.94 9.79 11.67
C SER A 12 -0.45 9.90 11.34
N TYR A 13 0.02 11.07 10.89
CA TYR A 13 1.45 11.31 10.65
C TYR A 13 2.27 11.10 11.93
N ASP A 14 1.77 11.54 13.08
CA ASP A 14 2.49 11.44 14.35
C ASP A 14 2.65 9.97 14.78
N ASP A 15 1.62 9.14 14.55
CA ASP A 15 1.71 7.70 14.83
C ASP A 15 2.58 6.98 13.82
N ALA A 16 2.55 7.39 12.54
CA ALA A 16 3.43 6.86 11.52
C ALA A 16 4.91 7.16 11.85
N ALA A 17 5.20 8.40 12.22
CA ALA A 17 6.55 8.85 12.56
C ALA A 17 7.12 8.11 13.77
N LYS A 18 6.30 7.80 14.78
CA LYS A 18 6.74 7.02 15.97
C LYS A 18 7.14 5.58 15.67
N ARG A 19 6.72 5.01 14.53
CA ARG A 19 7.03 3.62 14.12
C ARG A 19 8.29 3.53 13.27
N VAL A 20 8.95 4.66 13.08
CA VAL A 20 10.15 4.82 12.27
C VAL A 20 11.19 5.47 13.18
N SER A 21 12.39 4.91 13.25
CA SER A 21 13.49 5.53 13.99
C SER A 21 13.85 6.89 13.39
N ASP A 22 14.44 7.79 14.18
CA ASP A 22 14.83 9.11 13.70
C ASP A 22 15.78 9.04 12.48
N ASN A 23 16.66 8.04 12.47
CA ASN A 23 17.57 7.78 11.35
C ASN A 23 16.82 7.35 10.09
N GLU A 24 15.89 6.39 10.18
CA GLU A 24 15.05 5.99 9.04
C GLU A 24 14.21 7.19 8.56
N LEU A 25 13.60 7.95 9.47
CA LEU A 25 12.75 9.10 9.14
C LEU A 25 13.53 10.18 8.39
N ARG A 26 14.76 10.48 8.84
CA ARG A 26 15.68 11.40 8.17
C ARG A 26 16.01 10.91 6.77
N ARG A 27 16.38 9.63 6.61
CA ARG A 27 16.73 9.05 5.31
C ARG A 27 15.55 9.05 4.33
N ILE A 28 14.34 8.66 4.78
CA ILE A 28 13.12 8.71 3.94
C ILE A 28 12.83 10.16 3.52
N ARG A 29 13.00 11.13 4.42
CA ARG A 29 12.80 12.55 4.10
C ARG A 29 13.82 13.09 3.09
N GLU A 30 15.09 12.74 3.24
CA GLU A 30 16.14 13.10 2.29
C GLU A 30 15.90 12.44 0.92
N ALA A 31 15.45 11.18 0.91
CA ALA A 31 15.08 10.49 -0.33
C ALA A 31 13.86 11.13 -1.00
N PHE A 32 12.80 11.45 -0.25
CA PHE A 32 11.64 12.19 -0.76
C PHE A 32 12.04 13.51 -1.41
N LYS A 33 12.92 14.30 -0.78
CA LYS A 33 13.38 15.59 -1.33
C LYS A 33 14.15 15.44 -2.64
N ARG A 34 14.88 14.33 -2.83
CA ARG A 34 15.60 14.03 -4.08
C ARG A 34 14.66 13.67 -5.22
N CYS A 35 13.60 12.92 -4.91
CA CYS A 35 12.63 12.45 -5.90
C CYS A 35 11.49 13.46 -6.16
N ALA A 36 11.21 14.34 -5.19
CA ALA A 36 10.21 15.40 -5.33
C ALA A 36 10.63 16.41 -6.40
N GLY A 37 9.65 17.00 -7.10
CA GLY A 37 9.89 17.95 -8.19
C GLY A 37 10.65 19.21 -7.75
N ALA A 38 10.85 20.18 -8.65
CA ALA A 38 11.73 21.35 -8.46
C ALA A 38 11.52 22.18 -7.16
N ASN A 39 10.35 22.07 -6.51
CA ASN A 39 10.03 22.75 -5.26
C ASN A 39 10.19 21.87 -4.00
N GLY A 40 10.59 20.60 -4.13
CA GLY A 40 10.82 19.64 -3.05
C GLY A 40 9.61 19.33 -2.17
N SER A 41 8.40 19.70 -2.61
CA SER A 41 7.21 19.70 -1.75
C SER A 41 6.29 18.50 -1.96
N THR A 42 6.28 17.96 -3.18
CA THR A 42 5.40 16.87 -3.59
C THR A 42 6.12 15.93 -4.56
N LEU A 43 5.77 14.65 -4.48
CA LEU A 43 6.23 13.59 -5.37
C LEU A 43 5.14 13.30 -6.40
N SER A 44 5.48 13.20 -7.70
CA SER A 44 4.50 12.89 -8.75
C SER A 44 4.16 11.39 -8.77
N LEU A 45 3.13 11.02 -9.55
CA LEU A 45 2.80 9.61 -9.76
C LEU A 45 3.96 8.87 -10.45
N GLU A 46 4.57 9.48 -11.47
CA GLU A 46 5.71 8.87 -12.18
C GLU A 46 6.89 8.63 -11.23
N ALA A 47 7.24 9.63 -10.42
CA ALA A 47 8.29 9.48 -9.43
C ALA A 47 7.93 8.45 -8.36
N PHE A 48 6.66 8.33 -7.97
CA PHE A 48 6.21 7.27 -7.06
C PHE A 48 6.36 5.87 -7.69
N VAL A 49 5.97 5.70 -8.95
CA VAL A 49 6.10 4.42 -9.68
C VAL A 49 7.57 4.01 -9.79
N HIS A 50 8.45 4.92 -10.21
CA HIS A 50 9.86 4.61 -10.47
C HIS A 50 10.74 4.59 -9.21
N GLU A 51 10.55 5.53 -8.28
CA GLU A 51 11.46 5.70 -7.14
C GLU A 51 10.99 4.98 -5.87
N VAL A 52 9.66 4.80 -5.72
CA VAL A 52 9.07 4.16 -4.53
C VAL A 52 8.67 2.72 -4.81
N LEU A 53 8.11 2.46 -5.99
CA LEU A 53 7.67 1.13 -6.41
C LEU A 53 8.64 0.45 -7.38
N CYS A 54 9.70 1.14 -7.84
CA CYS A 54 10.73 0.61 -8.75
C CYS A 54 10.21 -0.24 -9.91
N ASP A 55 9.12 0.20 -10.55
CA ASP A 55 8.47 -0.50 -11.66
C ASP A 55 8.04 -1.94 -11.33
N GLY A 56 7.98 -2.26 -10.04
CA GLY A 56 7.64 -3.58 -9.54
C GLY A 56 6.15 -3.79 -9.33
N VAL A 57 5.30 -2.90 -9.80
CA VAL A 57 3.86 -3.15 -9.89
C VAL A 57 3.32 -2.62 -11.21
N PRO A 58 2.26 -3.23 -11.77
CA PRO A 58 1.55 -2.68 -12.91
C PRO A 58 1.12 -1.24 -12.65
N PHE A 59 1.18 -0.40 -13.68
CA PHE A 59 0.93 1.04 -13.56
C PHE A 59 -0.44 1.36 -12.95
N GLU A 60 -1.47 0.59 -13.29
CA GLU A 60 -2.82 0.78 -12.77
C GLU A 60 -2.86 0.53 -11.25
N VAL A 61 -2.14 -0.49 -10.77
CA VAL A 61 -2.04 -0.79 -9.32
C VAL A 61 -1.16 0.26 -8.62
N ALA A 62 -0.11 0.75 -9.27
CA ALA A 62 0.71 1.85 -8.76
C ALA A 62 -0.13 3.12 -8.55
N GLU A 63 -1.00 3.45 -9.51
CA GLU A 63 -1.91 4.59 -9.40
C GLU A 63 -2.86 4.44 -8.21
N TRP A 64 -3.40 3.23 -8.01
CA TRP A 64 -4.28 2.95 -6.87
C TRP A 64 -3.57 3.13 -5.52
N LEU A 65 -2.35 2.59 -5.40
CA LEU A 65 -1.52 2.76 -4.22
C LEU A 65 -1.16 4.23 -3.99
N TYR A 66 -0.80 4.95 -5.05
CA TYR A 66 -0.48 6.37 -5.00
C TYR A 66 -1.67 7.19 -4.47
N GLN A 67 -2.86 6.98 -5.02
CA GLN A 67 -4.08 7.65 -4.58
C GLN A 67 -4.48 7.25 -3.15
N ALA A 68 -4.34 5.97 -2.80
CA ALA A 68 -4.60 5.48 -1.44
C ALA A 68 -3.68 6.14 -0.41
N CYS A 69 -2.41 6.35 -0.76
CA CYS A 69 -1.46 7.07 0.09
C CYS A 69 -1.80 8.57 0.23
N GLY A 70 -2.70 9.13 -0.58
CA GLY A 70 -3.07 10.55 -0.56
C GLY A 70 -2.58 11.34 -1.78
N GLY A 71 -2.01 10.65 -2.78
CA GLY A 71 -1.58 11.24 -4.03
C GLY A 71 -2.73 11.85 -4.83
N THR A 72 -2.43 12.96 -5.49
CA THR A 72 -3.36 13.65 -6.39
C THR A 72 -2.64 14.05 -7.68
N LYS A 73 -3.36 14.66 -8.62
CA LYS A 73 -2.74 15.30 -9.79
C LYS A 73 -1.70 16.38 -9.44
N ARG A 74 -1.71 16.91 -8.21
CA ARG A 74 -0.73 17.89 -7.71
C ARG A 74 0.48 17.25 -7.02
N GLY A 75 0.55 15.92 -6.99
CA GLY A 75 1.56 15.20 -6.22
C GLY A 75 1.04 14.66 -4.88
N ILE A 76 1.88 13.85 -4.21
CA ILE A 76 1.71 13.39 -2.83
C ILE A 76 2.70 14.10 -1.91
N THR A 77 2.28 14.49 -0.70
CA THR A 77 3.17 15.15 0.27
C THR A 77 4.01 14.13 1.03
N PHE A 78 5.10 14.58 1.65
CA PHE A 78 5.92 13.71 2.51
C PHE A 78 5.12 13.05 3.64
N LYS A 79 4.18 13.80 4.25
CA LYS A 79 3.38 13.28 5.37
C LYS A 79 2.49 12.13 4.92
N ASP A 80 1.81 12.32 3.81
CA ASP A 80 0.88 11.35 3.22
C ASP A 80 1.64 10.09 2.74
N LEU A 81 2.78 10.29 2.06
CA LEU A 81 3.64 9.20 1.63
C LEU A 81 4.17 8.39 2.82
N LEU A 82 4.66 9.05 3.88
CA LEU A 82 5.15 8.38 5.07
C LEU A 82 4.06 7.53 5.72
N CYS A 83 2.84 8.07 5.85
CA CYS A 83 1.69 7.32 6.36
C CYS A 83 1.43 6.05 5.55
N GLY A 84 1.35 6.17 4.22
CA GLY A 84 1.12 5.04 3.32
C GLY A 84 2.19 3.97 3.44
N VAL A 85 3.46 4.37 3.32
CA VAL A 85 4.62 3.46 3.44
C VAL A 85 4.64 2.76 4.80
N VAL A 86 4.39 3.47 5.90
CA VAL A 86 4.39 2.89 7.24
C VAL A 86 3.26 1.87 7.38
N VAL A 87 2.06 2.11 6.85
CA VAL A 87 0.99 1.11 6.93
C VAL A 87 1.29 -0.12 6.09
N LEU A 88 1.82 0.05 4.89
CA LEU A 88 2.16 -1.08 4.02
C LEU A 88 3.26 -1.98 4.62
N THR A 89 4.20 -1.39 5.37
CA THR A 89 5.36 -2.11 5.92
C THR A 89 5.17 -2.56 7.37
N LYS A 90 4.74 -1.63 8.25
CA LYS A 90 4.68 -1.75 9.71
C LYS A 90 3.27 -1.52 10.28
N GLY A 91 2.24 -1.42 9.43
CA GLY A 91 0.86 -1.22 9.86
C GLY A 91 0.27 -2.44 10.56
N ASN A 92 -0.57 -2.20 11.56
CA ASN A 92 -1.37 -3.27 12.14
C ASN A 92 -2.51 -3.67 11.19
N ILE A 93 -3.19 -4.79 11.50
CA ILE A 93 -4.25 -5.33 10.64
C ILE A 93 -5.39 -4.33 10.39
N GLU A 94 -5.78 -3.54 11.40
CA GLU A 94 -6.86 -2.55 11.28
C GLU A 94 -6.49 -1.43 10.30
N GLU A 95 -5.26 -0.94 10.38
CA GLU A 95 -4.75 0.12 9.52
C GLU A 95 -4.61 -0.37 8.08
N LYS A 96 -4.14 -1.62 7.90
CA LYS A 96 -4.05 -2.27 6.59
C LYS A 96 -5.42 -2.49 5.95
N ILE A 97 -6.43 -2.90 6.73
CA ILE A 97 -7.82 -3.01 6.26
C ILE A 97 -8.36 -1.63 5.86
N LYS A 98 -8.09 -0.58 6.65
CA LYS A 98 -8.47 0.80 6.29
C LYS A 98 -7.77 1.28 5.02
N PHE A 99 -6.50 0.91 4.84
CA PHE A 99 -5.76 1.23 3.62
C PHE A 99 -6.39 0.57 2.39
N LEU A 100 -6.72 -0.73 2.46
CA LEU A 100 -7.43 -1.44 1.38
C LEU A 100 -8.81 -0.84 1.11
N TRP A 101 -9.55 -0.48 2.15
CA TRP A 101 -10.81 0.23 1.99
C TRP A 101 -10.62 1.54 1.22
N THR A 102 -9.68 2.39 1.64
CA THR A 102 -9.37 3.65 0.96
C THR A 102 -8.94 3.42 -0.49
N LEU A 103 -8.16 2.38 -0.75
CA LEU A 103 -7.74 1.99 -2.09
C LEU A 103 -8.95 1.63 -2.96
N TYR A 104 -9.84 0.74 -2.52
CA TYR A 104 -10.99 0.33 -3.32
C TYR A 104 -11.99 1.45 -3.54
N VAL A 105 -12.17 2.31 -2.54
CA VAL A 105 -13.14 3.41 -2.56
C VAL A 105 -12.67 4.57 -3.44
N ASN A 106 -11.38 4.91 -3.43
CA ASN A 106 -10.83 6.00 -4.25
C ASN A 106 -10.88 5.68 -5.76
N ASN A 107 -10.90 4.40 -6.13
CA ASN A 107 -10.87 3.95 -7.51
C ASN A 107 -12.27 3.64 -8.10
N GLN A 108 -13.35 4.14 -7.47
CA GLN A 108 -14.73 3.96 -7.94
C GLN A 108 -15.24 5.19 -8.68
N SER A 109 -16.34 5.00 -9.42
CA SER A 109 -16.97 6.10 -10.17
C SER A 109 -17.81 7.03 -9.29
N GLU A 110 -18.23 6.57 -8.11
CA GLU A 110 -19.10 7.28 -7.17
C GLU A 110 -18.36 7.72 -5.89
N ASN A 111 -18.92 8.71 -5.19
CA ASN A 111 -18.30 9.30 -4.00
C ASN A 111 -18.00 8.27 -2.91
N GLY A 112 -16.80 8.42 -2.34
CA GLY A 112 -16.09 7.41 -1.58
C GLY A 112 -16.57 7.08 -0.17
N THR A 113 -17.83 6.69 -0.03
CA THR A 113 -18.43 6.30 1.26
C THR A 113 -18.73 4.81 1.35
N TYR A 114 -18.90 4.13 0.21
CA TYR A 114 -19.20 2.71 0.12
C TYR A 114 -18.30 2.06 -0.92
N ILE A 115 -18.10 0.75 -0.81
CA ILE A 115 -17.61 -0.05 -1.93
C ILE A 115 -18.84 -0.58 -2.67
N TYR A 116 -18.97 -0.27 -3.96
CA TYR A 116 -20.02 -0.80 -4.81
C TYR A 116 -19.62 -2.13 -5.45
N LYS A 117 -20.55 -3.08 -5.51
CA LYS A 117 -20.34 -4.45 -6.01
C LYS A 117 -19.78 -4.46 -7.43
N LYS A 118 -20.33 -3.60 -8.29
CA LYS A 118 -19.90 -3.45 -9.69
C LYS A 118 -18.45 -2.99 -9.81
N ASP A 119 -18.04 -2.00 -9.03
CA ASP A 119 -16.70 -1.44 -9.11
C ASP A 119 -15.68 -2.35 -8.41
N PHE A 120 -16.07 -3.01 -7.32
CA PHE A 120 -15.25 -4.05 -6.69
C PHE A 120 -15.02 -5.25 -7.60
N ALA A 121 -16.04 -5.68 -8.36
CA ALA A 121 -15.89 -6.75 -9.35
C ALA A 121 -14.88 -6.40 -10.45
N LYS A 122 -14.90 -5.15 -10.94
CA LYS A 122 -13.86 -4.66 -11.88
C LYS A 122 -12.49 -4.64 -11.22
N ALA A 123 -12.42 -4.25 -9.94
CA ALA A 123 -11.15 -4.18 -9.24
C ALA A 123 -10.49 -5.56 -9.10
N ILE A 124 -11.27 -6.56 -8.68
CA ILE A 124 -10.83 -7.97 -8.63
C ILE A 124 -10.40 -8.46 -10.01
N HIS A 125 -11.14 -8.12 -11.06
CA HIS A 125 -10.76 -8.52 -12.42
C HIS A 125 -9.43 -7.90 -12.86
N LEU A 126 -9.19 -6.63 -12.53
CA LEU A 126 -7.92 -5.97 -12.80
C LEU A 126 -6.78 -6.63 -12.02
N GLU A 127 -6.96 -6.88 -10.72
CA GLU A 127 -5.97 -7.60 -9.89
C GLU A 127 -5.60 -8.95 -10.51
N ASN A 128 -6.59 -9.75 -10.91
CA ASN A 128 -6.38 -11.08 -11.49
C ASN A 128 -5.74 -11.06 -12.88
N THR A 129 -5.80 -9.94 -13.61
CA THR A 129 -5.23 -9.82 -14.97
C THR A 129 -3.86 -9.16 -14.94
N SER A 130 -3.67 -8.17 -14.08
CA SER A 130 -2.48 -7.34 -14.04
C SER A 130 -1.40 -7.88 -13.10
N LEU A 131 -1.75 -8.63 -12.04
CA LEU A 131 -0.78 -9.14 -11.07
C LEU A 131 -0.45 -10.63 -11.33
N PRO A 132 0.82 -11.04 -11.23
CA PRO A 132 1.26 -12.37 -11.69
C PRO A 132 0.92 -13.55 -10.75
N VAL A 133 -0.09 -13.45 -9.88
CA VAL A 133 -0.41 -14.51 -8.89
C VAL A 133 -1.34 -15.58 -9.47
N THR A 134 -0.85 -16.82 -9.41
CA THR A 134 -1.26 -18.03 -10.16
C THR A 134 -2.54 -18.74 -9.69
N GLU A 135 -3.39 -18.11 -8.89
CA GLU A 135 -4.67 -18.70 -8.49
C GLU A 135 -5.80 -17.72 -8.80
N ALA A 136 -6.59 -18.04 -9.84
CA ALA A 136 -7.81 -17.30 -10.13
C ALA A 136 -8.76 -17.42 -8.93
N HIS A 137 -8.77 -16.42 -8.06
CA HIS A 137 -9.73 -16.36 -6.98
C HIS A 137 -11.14 -16.27 -7.56
N ARG A 138 -12.05 -17.11 -7.07
CA ARG A 138 -13.41 -17.21 -7.61
C ARG A 138 -14.17 -15.91 -7.33
N THR A 139 -14.13 -14.98 -8.29
CA THR A 139 -14.76 -13.65 -8.19
C THR A 139 -16.20 -13.73 -7.72
N VAL A 140 -16.96 -14.74 -8.17
CA VAL A 140 -18.36 -14.95 -7.76
C VAL A 140 -18.49 -15.23 -6.26
N GLU A 141 -17.59 -16.02 -5.68
CA GLU A 141 -17.61 -16.35 -4.25
C GLU A 141 -17.23 -15.16 -3.39
N ILE A 142 -16.23 -14.38 -3.82
CA ILE A 142 -15.83 -13.13 -3.16
C ILE A 142 -17.00 -12.16 -3.12
N LEU A 143 -17.63 -11.92 -4.28
CA LEU A 143 -18.75 -10.99 -4.40
C LEU A 143 -19.97 -11.47 -3.62
N THR A 144 -20.26 -12.78 -3.63
CA THR A 144 -21.35 -13.35 -2.85
C THR A 144 -21.08 -13.25 -1.34
N GLY A 145 -19.86 -13.53 -0.91
CA GLY A 145 -19.46 -13.52 0.49
C GLY A 145 -19.47 -12.12 1.10
N LEU A 146 -18.99 -11.11 0.37
CA LEU A 146 -18.94 -9.74 0.86
C LEU A 146 -20.29 -9.01 0.74
N PHE A 147 -20.99 -9.15 -0.38
CA PHE A 147 -22.19 -8.35 -0.67
C PHE A 147 -23.50 -9.09 -0.41
N GLY A 148 -23.51 -10.43 -0.48
CA GLY A 148 -24.75 -11.20 -0.55
C GLY A 148 -25.65 -10.71 -1.67
N SER A 149 -26.89 -10.37 -1.32
CA SER A 149 -27.89 -9.77 -2.22
C SER A 149 -27.79 -8.24 -2.36
N GLY A 150 -26.89 -7.58 -1.63
CA GLY A 150 -26.70 -6.14 -1.68
C GLY A 150 -25.83 -5.67 -2.86
N GLU A 151 -25.89 -4.37 -3.15
CA GLU A 151 -25.11 -3.71 -4.21
C GLU A 151 -23.94 -2.87 -3.71
N ARG A 152 -23.86 -2.65 -2.39
CA ARG A 152 -22.80 -1.88 -1.75
C ARG A 152 -22.54 -2.34 -0.33
N VAL A 153 -21.34 -2.09 0.18
CA VAL A 153 -20.94 -2.42 1.56
C VAL A 153 -20.33 -1.21 2.26
N THR A 154 -20.52 -1.14 3.58
CA THR A 154 -19.87 -0.17 4.48
C THR A 154 -18.47 -0.64 4.88
N PHE A 155 -17.69 0.26 5.50
CA PHE A 155 -16.40 -0.09 6.07
C PHE A 155 -16.52 -1.22 7.11
N ASP A 156 -17.50 -1.17 8.00
CA ASP A 156 -17.67 -2.20 9.04
C ASP A 156 -17.98 -3.58 8.46
N GLN A 157 -18.77 -3.64 7.39
CA GLN A 157 -19.07 -4.88 6.67
C GLN A 157 -17.81 -5.41 5.98
N PHE A 158 -17.10 -4.56 5.24
CA PHE A 158 -15.85 -4.90 4.57
C PHE A 158 -14.79 -5.39 5.56
N ARG A 159 -14.61 -4.66 6.66
CA ARG A 159 -13.68 -5.00 7.74
C ARG A 159 -14.01 -6.35 8.35
N SER A 160 -15.26 -6.58 8.74
CA SER A 160 -15.69 -7.84 9.38
C SER A 160 -15.47 -9.03 8.46
N TRP A 161 -15.78 -8.87 7.17
CA TRP A 161 -15.56 -9.89 6.16
C TRP A 161 -14.06 -10.16 5.92
N LEU A 162 -13.25 -9.11 5.78
CA LEU A 162 -11.83 -9.23 5.45
C LEU A 162 -10.98 -9.81 6.60
N LEU A 163 -11.43 -9.66 7.85
CA LEU A 163 -10.81 -10.33 9.00
C LEU A 163 -10.90 -11.86 8.91
N ILE A 164 -11.94 -12.38 8.25
CA ILE A 164 -12.17 -13.82 8.03
C ILE A 164 -11.50 -14.27 6.73
N HIS A 165 -11.63 -13.47 5.67
CA HIS A 165 -11.16 -13.80 4.31
C HIS A 165 -9.94 -12.97 3.91
N LYS A 166 -8.84 -13.06 4.68
CA LYS A 166 -7.66 -12.19 4.49
C LYS A 166 -7.01 -12.32 3.11
N ASP A 167 -7.17 -13.47 2.47
CA ASP A 167 -6.64 -13.82 1.15
C ASP A 167 -7.67 -13.70 0.03
N ALA A 168 -8.81 -13.03 0.26
CA ALA A 168 -9.89 -12.96 -0.71
C ALA A 168 -9.53 -12.27 -2.02
N THR A 169 -8.65 -11.28 -2.02
CA THR A 169 -8.13 -10.63 -3.24
C THR A 169 -6.61 -10.73 -3.28
N VAL A 170 -6.01 -10.49 -4.45
CA VAL A 170 -4.55 -10.49 -4.59
C VAL A 170 -3.94 -9.44 -3.67
N LEU A 171 -4.51 -8.22 -3.65
CA LEU A 171 -4.04 -7.14 -2.80
C LEU A 171 -4.27 -7.41 -1.30
N SER A 172 -5.39 -8.05 -0.92
CA SER A 172 -5.61 -8.39 0.48
C SER A 172 -4.68 -9.50 0.94
N LYS A 173 -4.48 -10.53 0.12
CA LYS A 173 -3.53 -11.62 0.35
C LYS A 173 -2.14 -11.02 0.54
N TRP A 174 -1.68 -10.19 -0.39
CA TRP A 174 -0.39 -9.50 -0.32
C TRP A 174 -0.23 -8.67 0.97
N LEU A 175 -1.18 -7.79 1.28
CA LEU A 175 -1.02 -6.84 2.38
C LEU A 175 -1.21 -7.47 3.76
N LEU A 176 -2.13 -8.42 3.88
CA LEU A 176 -2.53 -9.04 5.15
C LEU A 176 -1.79 -10.35 5.45
N TYR A 177 -0.96 -10.85 4.51
CA TYR A 177 -0.10 -12.01 4.76
C TYR A 177 0.76 -11.79 6.00
N ASP A 178 0.73 -12.76 6.90
CA ASP A 178 1.49 -12.72 8.15
C ASP A 178 2.95 -13.09 7.88
N ARG A 179 3.83 -12.09 7.95
CA ARG A 179 5.28 -12.24 7.72
C ARG A 179 6.04 -12.72 8.95
N SER A 180 5.39 -12.97 10.08
CA SER A 180 6.05 -13.42 11.32
C SER A 180 6.82 -14.73 11.19
N HIS A 181 6.48 -15.58 10.20
CA HIS A 181 7.15 -16.85 9.96
C HIS A 181 8.42 -16.76 9.10
N VAL A 182 8.60 -15.71 8.29
CA VAL A 182 9.74 -15.60 7.36
C VAL A 182 10.98 -15.02 8.05
N VAL A 183 10.80 -14.22 9.11
CA VAL A 183 11.90 -13.60 9.87
C VAL A 183 12.71 -14.63 10.65
N HIS A 184 12.14 -15.80 10.96
CA HIS A 184 12.82 -16.83 11.76
C HIS A 184 13.84 -17.67 10.98
N ASP A 185 13.85 -17.62 9.64
CA ASP A 185 14.77 -18.41 8.80
C ASP A 185 15.89 -17.55 8.16
N LEU A 186 15.89 -16.24 8.40
CA LEU A 186 16.91 -15.29 7.93
C LEU A 186 18.00 -15.06 8.98
N GLU A 187 18.57 -16.14 9.52
CA GLU A 187 19.95 -16.10 10.08
C GLU A 187 21.02 -16.12 8.96
N THR A 188 20.60 -16.21 7.69
CA THR A 188 21.52 -16.10 6.56
C THR A 188 21.70 -14.62 6.21
N PRO A 189 22.92 -14.07 6.28
CA PRO A 189 23.15 -12.69 5.86
C PRO A 189 22.74 -12.59 4.39
N THR A 190 21.70 -11.81 4.11
CA THR A 190 21.31 -11.58 2.72
C THR A 190 22.50 -10.96 1.99
N PHE A 191 22.64 -11.27 0.71
CA PHE A 191 23.68 -10.76 -0.19
C PHE A 191 24.01 -9.26 0.00
N TYR A 192 23.02 -8.46 0.42
CA TYR A 192 23.15 -7.04 0.74
C TYR A 192 23.83 -6.72 2.09
N GLN A 193 23.69 -7.55 3.12
CA GLN A 193 24.50 -7.43 4.34
C GLN A 193 25.99 -7.69 4.05
N SER A 194 26.29 -8.62 3.13
CA SER A 194 27.66 -8.83 2.63
C SER A 194 28.14 -7.68 1.74
N LEU A 195 27.28 -7.03 0.97
CA LEU A 195 27.62 -5.88 0.11
C LEU A 195 27.77 -4.55 0.87
N ALA A 196 26.96 -4.34 1.91
CA ALA A 196 27.03 -3.17 2.79
C ALA A 196 28.36 -3.08 3.56
N GLY A 197 29.03 -4.22 3.79
CA GLY A 197 30.37 -4.25 4.38
C GLY A 197 31.52 -3.86 3.43
N VAL A 198 31.28 -3.81 2.11
CA VAL A 198 32.35 -3.68 1.10
C VAL A 198 32.26 -2.36 0.31
N THR A 199 31.19 -1.59 0.47
CA THR A 199 30.98 -0.33 -0.27
C THR A 199 30.30 0.71 0.62
N HIS A 200 30.64 2.00 0.45
CA HIS A 200 29.98 3.17 1.06
C HIS A 200 28.52 3.33 0.54
N LEU A 201 27.71 2.27 0.64
CA LEU A 201 26.40 2.10 0.00
C LEU A 201 25.25 2.31 1.00
N GLU A 202 25.53 2.88 2.18
CA GLU A 202 24.53 3.09 3.25
C GLU A 202 23.36 4.03 2.84
N GLU A 203 23.55 4.87 1.82
CA GLU A 203 22.58 5.93 1.45
C GLU A 203 21.51 5.53 0.43
N ARG A 204 21.70 4.42 -0.31
CA ARG A 204 20.70 3.89 -1.26
C ARG A 204 19.73 2.87 -0.63
N VAL A 205 20.01 2.45 0.59
CA VAL A 205 19.31 1.35 1.28
C VAL A 205 17.88 1.71 1.69
N SER A 206 17.55 3.00 1.84
CA SER A 206 16.26 3.38 2.43
C SER A 206 15.04 3.02 1.59
N TRP A 207 15.06 3.32 0.27
CA TRP A 207 13.99 2.83 -0.59
C TRP A 207 14.14 1.33 -0.81
N GLN A 208 15.34 0.81 -1.05
CA GLN A 208 15.54 -0.61 -1.33
C GLN A 208 15.02 -1.55 -0.25
N TYR A 209 15.11 -1.18 1.04
CA TYR A 209 14.54 -1.97 2.13
C TYR A 209 13.00 -1.89 2.18
N ILE A 210 12.44 -0.71 1.94
CA ILE A 210 10.98 -0.49 1.83
C ILE A 210 10.44 -1.22 0.60
N ILE A 211 11.09 -1.07 -0.56
CA ILE A 211 10.84 -1.73 -1.84
C ILE A 211 10.93 -3.24 -1.71
N PHE A 212 11.98 -3.77 -1.09
CA PHE A 212 12.16 -5.22 -0.89
C PHE A 212 10.99 -5.78 -0.07
N HIS A 213 10.59 -5.11 1.01
CA HIS A 213 9.43 -5.53 1.82
C HIS A 213 8.06 -5.24 1.19
N LEU A 214 7.95 -4.27 0.27
CA LEU A 214 6.71 -3.95 -0.44
C LEU A 214 6.49 -4.87 -1.65
N LEU A 215 7.54 -5.22 -2.38
CA LEU A 215 7.44 -5.81 -3.72
C LEU A 215 7.82 -7.29 -3.80
N GLU A 216 8.57 -7.86 -2.84
CA GLU A 216 8.88 -9.31 -2.86
C GLU A 216 7.65 -10.20 -3.09
N PRO A 217 6.51 -10.00 -2.40
CA PRO A 217 5.36 -10.89 -2.54
C PRO A 217 4.44 -10.55 -3.72
N ILE A 218 4.74 -9.51 -4.52
CA ILE A 218 4.02 -9.25 -5.77
C ILE A 218 4.58 -10.11 -6.90
N PHE A 219 5.82 -10.63 -6.74
CA PHE A 219 6.56 -11.37 -7.78
C PHE A 219 6.94 -12.80 -7.43
N ILE A 220 6.61 -13.29 -6.24
CA ILE A 220 6.79 -14.71 -5.83
C ILE A 220 5.45 -15.43 -5.84
#